data_AF-A0A127SNY9-F1
#
_entry.id   AF-A0A127SNY9-F1
#
_cell.length_a   1.000
_cell.length_b   1.000
_cell.length_c   1.000
_cell.angle_alpha   90.00
_cell.angle_beta   90.00
_cell.angle_gamma   90.00
#
_symmetry.space_group_name_H-M   'P 1'
#
loop_
_entity.id
_entity.type
_entity.pdbx_description
1 polymer ?
#
loop_
_entity_poly.entity_id
_entity_poly.type
_entity_poly.pdbx_seq_one_letter_code
_entity_poly.pdbx_strand_id
1 'polypeptide(L)' 'ELGRQAAEAGLTALVTYGPEAARTAKAAKDAGLADVVHAEDYQQAADALLARMAPGDALLVKASRGMALEKALA' A
#
# COMPACT_ATOMS: atom_id res chain seq x y z
N GLU A 1 -10.98 8.84 -0.25
CA GLU A 1 -10.60 9.33 -1.59
C GLU A 1 -9.44 8.56 -2.20
N LEU A 2 -8.20 8.65 -1.68
CA LEU A 2 -7.04 7.96 -2.27
C LEU A 2 -7.26 6.45 -2.50
N GLY A 3 -7.84 5.73 -1.53
CA GLY A 3 -8.10 4.29 -1.69
C GLY A 3 -9.08 3.97 -2.82
N ARG A 4 -10.12 4.80 -2.99
CA ARG A 4 -11.08 4.67 -4.10
C ARG A 4 -10.38 4.89 -5.45
N GLN A 5 -9.54 5.93 -5.53
CA GLN A 5 -8.75 6.23 -6.73
C GLN A 5 -7.79 5.09 -7.09
N ALA A 6 -7.18 4.43 -6.09
CA ALA A 6 -6.32 3.26 -6.31
C ALA A 6 -7.10 2.10 -6.97
N ALA A 7 -8.31 1.81 -6.50
CA ALA A 7 -9.17 0.80 -7.11
C ALA A 7 -9.57 1.19 -8.55
N GLU A 8 -9.98 2.44 -8.76
CA GLU A 8 -10.41 2.95 -10.07
C GLU A 8 -9.27 3.03 -11.09
N ALA A 9 -8.04 3.24 -10.64
CA ALA A 9 -6.84 3.22 -11.47
C ALA A 9 -6.42 1.80 -11.90
N GLY A 10 -7.10 0.76 -11.41
CA GLY A 10 -6.81 -0.63 -11.77
C GLY A 10 -5.54 -1.17 -11.11
N LEU A 11 -5.15 -0.66 -9.93
CA LEU A 11 -4.09 -1.30 -9.15
C LEU A 11 -4.49 -2.75 -8.86
N THR A 12 -3.51 -3.65 -8.85
CA THR A 12 -3.73 -5.06 -8.50
C THR A 12 -3.64 -5.31 -7.00
N ALA A 13 -2.82 -4.51 -6.29
CA ALA A 13 -2.68 -4.55 -4.84
C ALA A 13 -2.41 -3.15 -4.27
N LEU A 14 -2.76 -2.95 -2.99
CA LEU A 14 -2.43 -1.75 -2.23
C LEU A 14 -1.98 -2.13 -0.80
N VAL A 15 -0.76 -1.74 -0.45
CA VAL A 15 -0.24 -1.83 0.93
C VAL A 15 -0.18 -0.42 1.52
N THR A 16 -0.80 -0.21 2.67
CA THR A 16 -0.70 1.05 3.42
C THR A 16 -0.14 0.79 4.80
N TYR A 17 0.55 1.76 5.40
CA TYR A 17 1.02 1.61 6.79
C TYR A 17 0.93 2.89 7.60
N GLY A 18 0.82 2.71 8.92
CA GLY A 18 0.65 3.78 9.90
C GLY A 18 -0.83 4.21 10.10
N PRO A 19 -1.16 4.80 11.25
CA PRO A 19 -2.55 4.95 11.71
C PRO A 19 -3.44 5.74 10.75
N GLU A 20 -2.90 6.82 10.18
CA GLU A 20 -3.62 7.67 9.22
C GLU A 20 -3.90 6.99 7.87
N ALA A 21 -3.26 5.87 7.59
CA ALA A 21 -3.38 5.14 6.33
C ALA A 21 -4.44 4.03 6.37
N ALA A 22 -5.00 3.72 7.55
CA ALA A 22 -6.08 2.74 7.73
C ALA A 22 -7.34 3.12 6.91
N ARG A 23 -7.70 4.40 6.93
CA ARG A 23 -8.82 4.96 6.14
C ARG A 23 -8.63 4.81 4.63
N THR A 24 -7.39 4.85 4.15
CA THR A 24 -7.05 4.64 2.74
C THR A 24 -7.27 3.18 2.35
N ALA A 25 -6.77 2.24 3.16
CA ALA A 25 -7.01 0.81 2.94
C ALA A 25 -8.50 0.48 2.97
N LYS A 26 -9.26 1.00 3.95
CA LYS A 26 -10.70 0.79 4.01
C LYS A 26 -11.40 1.29 2.74
N ALA A 27 -11.11 2.51 2.31
CA ALA A 27 -11.73 3.08 1.11
C ALA A 27 -11.41 2.29 -0.16
N ALA A 28 -10.21 1.68 -0.26
CA ALA A 28 -9.85 0.82 -1.39
C ALA A 28 -10.63 -0.49 -1.38
N LYS A 29 -10.76 -1.13 -0.20
CA LYS A 29 -11.58 -2.35 -0.04
C LYS A 29 -13.05 -2.08 -0.38
N ASP A 30 -13.61 -0.99 0.14
CA ASP A 30 -15.00 -0.60 -0.13
C ASP A 30 -15.23 -0.30 -1.63
N ALA A 31 -14.20 0.15 -2.35
CA ALA A 31 -14.22 0.38 -3.80
C ALA A 31 -13.94 -0.87 -4.65
N GLY A 32 -13.76 -2.04 -4.02
CA GLY A 32 -13.61 -3.32 -4.71
C GLY A 32 -12.18 -3.70 -5.09
N LEU A 33 -11.15 -3.01 -4.59
CA LEU A 33 -9.78 -3.47 -4.77
C LEU A 33 -9.57 -4.80 -4.04
N ALA A 34 -9.20 -5.84 -4.79
CA ALA A 34 -9.19 -7.22 -4.30
C ALA A 34 -8.12 -7.49 -3.23
N ASP A 35 -6.92 -6.94 -3.40
CA ASP A 35 -5.80 -7.16 -2.49
C ASP A 35 -5.39 -5.86 -1.80
N VAL A 36 -5.81 -5.70 -0.55
CA VAL A 36 -5.51 -4.50 0.25
C VAL A 36 -5.07 -4.89 1.66
N VAL A 37 -3.87 -4.45 2.02
CA VAL A 37 -3.28 -4.64 3.34
C VAL A 37 -3.08 -3.30 4.02
N HIS A 38 -3.48 -3.24 5.29
CA HIS A 38 -3.04 -2.20 6.20
C HIS A 38 -2.07 -2.81 7.21
N ALA A 39 -0.88 -2.23 7.31
CA ALA A 39 0.17 -2.62 8.24
C ALA A 39 0.36 -1.55 9.33
N GLU A 40 0.80 -1.97 10.51
CA GLU A 40 1.03 -1.04 11.63
C GLU A 40 2.34 -0.26 11.45
N ASP A 41 3.36 -0.91 10.88
CA ASP A 41 4.70 -0.35 10.68
C ASP A 41 5.27 -0.64 9.28
N TYR A 42 6.45 -0.08 9.01
CA TYR A 42 7.10 -0.19 7.71
C TYR A 42 7.64 -1.61 7.42
N GLN A 43 7.98 -2.40 8.46
CA GLN A 43 8.52 -3.75 8.30
C GLN A 43 7.41 -4.70 7.85
N GLN A 44 6.26 -4.64 8.51
CA GLN A 44 5.06 -5.38 8.10
C GLN A 44 4.60 -4.99 6.69
N ALA A 45 4.72 -3.71 6.32
CA ALA A 45 4.42 -3.26 4.97
C ALA A 45 5.38 -3.83 3.92
N ALA A 46 6.69 -3.85 4.24
CA ALA A 46 7.71 -4.43 3.37
C ALA A 46 7.49 -5.94 3.21
N ASP A 47 7.23 -6.68 4.28
CA ASP A 47 6.93 -8.11 4.23
C ASP A 47 5.67 -8.40 3.39
N ALA A 48 4.61 -7.62 3.59
CA ALA A 48 3.38 -7.76 2.81
C ALA A 48 3.59 -7.49 1.32
N LEU A 49 4.45 -6.52 0.99
CA LEU A 49 4.82 -6.20 -0.38
C LEU A 49 5.66 -7.33 -1.00
N LEU A 50 6.71 -7.79 -0.31
CA LEU A 50 7.59 -8.87 -0.78
C LEU A 50 6.83 -10.16 -1.05
N ALA A 51 5.83 -10.49 -0.22
CA ALA A 51 4.98 -11.67 -0.41
C ALA A 51 4.09 -11.59 -1.67
N ARG A 52 3.92 -10.41 -2.27
CA ARG A 52 3.06 -10.17 -3.43
C ARG A 52 3.81 -9.99 -4.74
N MET A 53 5.06 -9.51 -4.66
CA MET A 53 5.82 -9.14 -5.85
C MET A 53 6.33 -10.35 -6.61
N ALA A 54 6.20 -10.29 -7.93
CA ALA A 54 6.80 -11.20 -8.89
C ALA A 54 7.76 -10.44 -9.84
N PRO A 55 8.72 -11.13 -10.49
CA PRO A 55 9.54 -10.53 -11.54
C PRO A 55 8.66 -9.92 -12.64
N GLY A 56 8.88 -8.64 -12.94
CA GLY A 56 8.12 -7.89 -13.94
C GLY A 56 7.04 -6.99 -13.37
N ASP A 57 6.72 -7.10 -12.08
CA ASP A 57 5.78 -6.19 -11.42
C ASP A 57 6.34 -4.77 -11.29
N ALA A 58 5.44 -3.80 -11.38
CA ALA A 58 5.75 -2.40 -11.12
C ALA A 58 5.34 -2.01 -9.70
N LEU A 59 6.26 -1.36 -8.99
CA LEU A 59 6.02 -0.83 -7.65
C LEU A 59 6.09 0.70 -7.67
N LEU A 60 5.00 1.34 -7.22
CA LEU A 60 4.99 2.76 -6.89
C LEU A 60 4.93 2.92 -5.38
N VAL A 61 5.95 3.58 -4.81
CA VAL A 61 5.99 3.86 -3.38
C VAL A 61 5.86 5.36 -3.13
N LYS A 62 4.99 5.74 -2.20
CA LYS A 62 4.79 7.15 -1.81
C LYS A 62 4.60 7.30 -0.32
N ALA A 63 5.34 8.24 0.26
CA ALA A 63 5.15 8.70 1.64
C ALA A 63 5.49 10.19 1.78
N SER A 64 5.14 10.76 2.93
CA SER A 64 5.57 12.10 3.33
C SER A 64 7.06 12.09 3.74
N ARG A 65 7.77 13.21 3.57
CA ARG A 65 9.22 13.29 3.81
C ARG A 65 9.65 12.82 5.22
N GLY A 66 8.79 12.98 6.23
CA GLY A 66 9.07 12.54 7.61
C GLY A 66 8.90 11.04 7.88
N MET A 67 8.43 10.25 6.91
CA MET A 67 8.14 8.83 7.10
C MET A 67 9.32 7.90 6.80
N ALA A 68 10.44 8.41 6.28
CA ALA A 68 11.64 7.64 5.97
C ALA A 68 11.36 6.37 5.13
N LEU A 69 10.55 6.52 4.09
CA LEU A 69 10.03 5.43 3.25
C LEU A 69 11.11 4.64 2.54
N GLU A 70 12.27 5.25 2.30
CA GLU A 70 13.47 4.58 1.80
C GLU A 70 13.84 3.33 2.62
N LYS A 71 13.48 3.29 3.91
CA LYS A 71 13.71 2.13 4.78
C LYS A 71 12.84 0.92 4.46
N ALA A 72 11.72 1.09 3.76
CA ALA A 72 10.88 -0.02 3.33
C ALA A 72 11.34 -0.63 2.00
N LEU A 73 12.34 0.00 1.34
CA LEU A 73 12.85 -0.39 0.03
C LEU A 73 14.31 -0.88 0.07
N ALA A 74 14.96 -0.78 1.23
CA ALA A 74 16.35 -1.18 1.47
C ALA A 74 16.39 -2.46 2.30
#